data_AF-A0A7W0NIX6-F1
#
_entry.id   AF-A0A7W0NIX6-F1
#
_cell.length_a   1.000
_cell.length_b   1.000
_cell.length_c   1.000
_cell.angle_alpha   90.00
_cell.angle_beta   90.00
_cell.angle_gamma   90.00
#
_symmetry.space_group_name_H-M   'P 1'
#
loop_
_entity.id
_entity.type
_entity.pdbx_description
1 polymer ?
#
loop_
_entity_poly.entity_id
_entity_poly.type
_entity_poly.pdbx_seq_one_letter_code
_entity_poly.pdbx_strand_id
1 'polypeptide(L)'
;MSDTATNLLYLVTIVTFILALRFLSSPKRARQGNLLGAAGMALAVAVTLAQDGLGNFVPIGIAMAIGAAVGVVGARSVKMTDMPQMVALFNGVGGGAVALIALAEFHNLAPGGLDGEESVAILLSALIGSISFSGSLIAFGKLQELLSGRPIVYRGQQLVNGAVLLAALVLGAAIVAGADADVVIVALIVAALVFGVLFVLPIGGADMPVVISLLNAFTGLAASAAGFLLHNNVLIVAGALVGASGTLLTLLMGRAMNRSIGNVLFGAFGAVTAGGGAGGAVEDGRS
;
A
#
# COMPACT_ATOMS: atom_id res chain seq x y z
N MET A 1 5.64 -30.81 5.33
CA MET A 1 5.46 -30.47 6.76
C MET A 1 3.99 -30.58 7.10
N SER A 2 3.63 -31.19 8.24
CA SER A 2 2.20 -31.33 8.60
C SER A 2 1.52 -29.98 8.83
N ASP A 3 0.23 -29.88 8.52
CA ASP A 3 -0.57 -28.65 8.69
C ASP A 3 -0.51 -28.12 10.14
N THR A 4 -0.52 -29.02 11.12
CA THR A 4 -0.37 -28.67 12.53
C THR A 4 0.97 -27.98 12.80
N ALA A 5 2.07 -28.48 12.22
CA ALA A 5 3.38 -27.86 12.39
C ALA A 5 3.43 -26.49 11.70
N THR A 6 2.88 -26.37 10.49
CA THR A 6 2.74 -25.10 9.76
C THR A 6 2.00 -24.06 10.61
N ASN A 7 0.83 -24.42 11.13
CA ASN A 7 -0.01 -23.53 11.94
C ASN A 7 0.66 -23.11 13.25
N LEU A 8 1.35 -24.03 13.94
CA LEU A 8 2.10 -23.70 15.16
C LEU A 8 3.27 -22.75 14.89
N LEU A 9 4.02 -22.96 13.81
CA LEU A 9 5.12 -22.07 13.45
C LEU A 9 4.62 -20.70 12.97
N TYR A 10 3.50 -20.66 12.25
CA TYR A 10 2.81 -19.41 11.93
C TYR A 10 2.32 -18.67 13.17
N LEU A 11 1.82 -19.38 14.19
CA LEU A 11 1.49 -18.77 15.47
C LEU A 11 2.73 -18.14 16.14
N VAL A 12 3.87 -18.83 16.11
CA VAL A 12 5.15 -18.27 16.61
C VAL A 12 5.52 -17.00 15.83
N THR A 13 5.42 -17.03 14.50
CA THR A 13 5.66 -15.84 13.65
C THR A 13 4.75 -14.67 14.05
N ILE A 14 3.45 -14.91 14.24
CA ILE A 14 2.47 -13.90 14.64
C ILE A 14 2.86 -13.26 15.98
N VAL A 15 3.15 -14.07 16.99
CA VAL A 15 3.59 -13.59 18.31
C VAL A 15 4.86 -12.74 18.17
N THR A 16 5.78 -13.16 17.31
CA THR A 16 7.04 -12.46 17.07
C THR A 16 6.80 -11.08 16.44
N PHE A 17 5.89 -10.95 15.47
CA PHE A 17 5.50 -9.65 14.90
C PHE A 17 4.81 -8.73 15.91
N ILE A 18 3.93 -9.26 16.78
CA ILE A 18 3.30 -8.47 17.85
C ILE A 18 4.37 -7.92 18.81
N LEU A 19 5.33 -8.77 19.23
CA LEU A 19 6.43 -8.35 20.10
C LEU A 19 7.36 -7.35 19.42
N ALA A 20 7.63 -7.53 18.12
CA ALA A 20 8.43 -6.60 17.33
C ALA A 20 7.83 -5.19 17.35
N LEU A 21 6.53 -5.05 17.03
CA LEU A 21 5.83 -3.76 17.06
C LEU A 21 5.80 -3.14 18.46
N ARG A 22 5.57 -3.96 19.50
CA ARG A 22 5.62 -3.50 20.89
C ARG A 22 6.99 -2.98 21.30
N PHE A 23 8.07 -3.56 20.78
CA PHE A 23 9.43 -3.13 21.12
C PHE A 23 9.86 -1.91 20.30
N LEU A 24 9.35 -1.77 19.06
CA LEU A 24 9.57 -0.59 18.22
C LEU A 24 8.96 0.69 18.79
N SER A 25 7.90 0.60 19.61
CA SER A 25 7.30 1.78 20.26
C SER A 25 8.12 2.36 21.42
N SER A 26 9.26 1.77 21.77
CA SER A 26 10.16 2.26 22.81
C SER A 26 11.59 2.45 22.29
N PRO A 27 12.19 3.65 22.42
CA PRO A 27 13.56 3.90 21.97
C PRO A 27 14.60 2.91 22.54
N LYS A 28 14.42 2.47 23.80
CA LYS A 28 15.32 1.52 24.48
C LYS A 28 15.31 0.12 23.84
N ARG A 29 14.17 -0.30 23.27
CA ARG A 29 13.98 -1.66 22.71
C ARG A 29 13.86 -1.68 21.19
N ALA A 30 13.89 -0.53 20.51
CA ALA A 30 13.68 -0.42 19.07
C ALA A 30 14.60 -1.36 18.25
N ARG A 31 15.88 -1.47 18.61
CA ARG A 31 16.82 -2.40 17.94
C ARG A 31 16.42 -3.87 18.10
N GLN A 32 15.98 -4.27 19.28
CA GLN A 32 15.51 -5.63 19.56
C GLN A 32 14.19 -5.91 18.81
N GLY A 33 13.29 -4.92 18.77
CA GLY A 33 12.05 -5.01 18.01
C GLY A 33 12.30 -5.25 16.52
N ASN A 34 13.24 -4.51 15.93
CA ASN A 34 13.61 -4.71 14.53
C ASN A 34 14.20 -6.11 14.27
N LEU A 35 15.06 -6.61 15.16
CA LEU A 35 15.64 -7.96 15.04
C LEU A 35 14.57 -9.06 15.17
N LEU A 36 13.63 -8.91 16.10
CA LEU A 36 12.49 -9.82 16.24
C LEU A 36 11.64 -9.82 14.97
N GLY A 37 11.35 -8.65 14.39
CA GLY A 37 10.63 -8.55 13.12
C GLY A 37 11.35 -9.30 12.00
N ALA A 38 12.67 -9.11 11.86
CA ALA A 38 13.47 -9.82 10.87
C ALA A 38 13.46 -11.35 11.09
N ALA A 39 13.58 -11.81 12.34
CA ALA A 39 13.51 -13.23 12.68
C ALA A 39 12.13 -13.84 12.39
N GLY A 40 11.05 -13.12 12.72
CA GLY A 40 9.69 -13.52 12.41
C GLY A 40 9.45 -13.66 10.91
N MET A 41 9.94 -12.70 10.11
CA MET A 41 9.86 -12.77 8.65
C MET A 41 10.67 -13.94 8.07
N ALA A 42 11.89 -14.16 8.55
CA ALA A 42 12.70 -15.30 8.13
C ALA A 42 12.01 -16.64 8.43
N LEU A 43 11.38 -16.76 9.62
CA LEU A 43 10.58 -17.93 9.97
C LEU A 43 9.36 -18.09 9.05
N ALA A 44 8.62 -17.01 8.77
CA ALA A 44 7.46 -17.05 7.88
C ALA A 44 7.82 -17.59 6.49
N VAL A 45 8.92 -17.09 5.92
CA VAL A 45 9.44 -17.53 4.62
C VAL A 45 9.87 -18.99 4.68
N ALA A 46 10.65 -19.39 5.71
CA ALA A 46 11.12 -20.77 5.85
C ALA A 46 9.97 -21.77 5.99
N VAL A 47 8.94 -21.45 6.77
CA VAL A 47 7.75 -22.29 6.95
C VAL A 47 6.99 -22.43 5.64
N THR A 48 6.82 -21.33 4.89
CA THR A 48 6.12 -21.35 3.60
C THR A 48 6.88 -22.18 2.56
N LEU A 49 8.21 -22.06 2.51
CA LEU A 49 9.06 -22.88 1.62
C LEU A 49 9.08 -24.37 1.99
N ALA A 50 8.74 -24.72 3.24
CA ALA A 50 8.72 -26.09 3.73
C ALA A 50 7.33 -26.76 3.69
N GLN A 51 6.31 -26.07 3.14
CA GLN A 51 4.99 -26.64 2.95
C GLN A 51 5.01 -27.72 1.86
N ASP A 52 4.20 -28.77 2.08
CA ASP A 52 4.06 -29.83 1.10
C ASP A 52 3.24 -29.33 -0.10
N GLY A 53 3.64 -29.72 -1.31
CA GLY A 53 2.98 -29.28 -2.55
C GLY A 53 3.54 -27.98 -3.16
N LEU A 54 4.47 -27.29 -2.49
CA LEU A 54 5.17 -26.16 -3.11
C LEU A 54 6.09 -26.67 -4.23
N GLY A 55 5.81 -26.25 -5.46
CA GLY A 55 6.65 -26.49 -6.63
C GLY A 55 7.51 -25.26 -6.99
N ASN A 56 8.12 -25.28 -8.18
CA ASN A 56 8.72 -24.09 -8.78
C ASN A 56 9.80 -23.38 -7.92
N PHE A 57 10.60 -24.14 -7.17
CA PHE A 57 11.65 -23.58 -6.30
C PHE A 57 12.68 -22.71 -7.03
N VAL A 58 13.00 -23.04 -8.29
CA VAL A 58 13.97 -22.28 -9.10
C VAL A 58 13.48 -20.85 -9.39
N PRO A 59 12.32 -20.63 -10.04
CA PRO A 59 11.82 -19.27 -10.26
C PRO A 59 11.51 -18.53 -8.96
N ILE A 60 11.02 -19.22 -7.91
CA ILE A 60 10.84 -18.60 -6.58
C ILE A 60 12.17 -18.09 -6.04
N GLY A 61 13.22 -18.93 -6.05
CA GLY A 61 14.55 -18.56 -5.58
C GLY A 61 15.17 -17.41 -6.37
N ILE A 62 15.00 -17.40 -7.69
CA ILE A 62 15.47 -16.31 -8.56
C ILE A 62 14.74 -15.00 -8.23
N ALA A 63 13.40 -15.03 -8.12
CA ALA A 63 12.60 -13.85 -7.79
C ALA A 63 12.97 -13.29 -6.40
N MET A 64 13.13 -14.17 -5.41
CA MET A 64 13.60 -13.79 -4.07
C MET A 64 15.00 -13.17 -4.10
N ALA A 65 15.93 -13.76 -4.85
CA ALA A 65 17.29 -13.24 -4.97
C ALA A 65 17.33 -11.85 -5.63
N ILE A 66 16.57 -11.65 -6.71
CA ILE A 66 16.45 -10.35 -7.39
C ILE A 66 15.84 -9.31 -6.44
N GLY A 67 14.71 -9.65 -5.80
CA GLY A 67 14.03 -8.76 -4.86
C GLY A 67 14.92 -8.38 -3.67
N ALA A 68 15.63 -9.35 -3.09
CA ALA A 68 16.58 -9.12 -2.00
C ALA A 68 17.77 -8.27 -2.45
N ALA A 69 18.34 -8.53 -3.63
CA ALA A 69 19.44 -7.73 -4.16
C ALA A 69 19.04 -6.27 -4.38
N VAL A 70 17.92 -6.02 -5.07
CA VAL A 70 17.41 -4.67 -5.31
C VAL A 70 17.05 -3.97 -4.00
N GLY A 71 16.38 -4.68 -3.08
CA GLY A 71 15.99 -4.13 -1.79
C GLY A 71 17.18 -3.78 -0.90
N VAL A 72 18.16 -4.68 -0.76
CA VAL A 72 19.35 -4.47 0.09
C VAL A 72 20.24 -3.37 -0.48
N VAL A 73 20.47 -3.37 -1.80
CA VAL A 73 21.26 -2.31 -2.45
C VAL A 73 20.57 -0.97 -2.29
N GLY A 74 19.29 -0.87 -2.65
CA GLY A 74 18.52 0.37 -2.55
C GLY A 74 18.44 0.91 -1.11
N ALA A 75 18.22 0.04 -0.12
CA ALA A 75 18.15 0.45 1.29
C ALA A 75 19.49 0.95 1.85
N ARG A 76 20.63 0.47 1.31
CA ARG A 76 21.98 0.82 1.80
C ARG A 76 22.63 1.96 1.04
N SER A 77 22.19 2.25 -0.18
CA SER A 77 22.78 3.29 -1.03
C SER A 77 22.23 4.70 -0.77
N VAL A 78 21.13 4.82 -0.05
CA VAL A 78 20.38 6.08 0.09
C VAL A 78 20.78 6.84 1.35
N LYS A 79 20.83 8.17 1.25
CA LYS A 79 21.19 9.06 2.37
C LYS A 79 20.08 9.09 3.42
N MET A 80 20.43 9.38 4.68
CA MET A 80 19.45 9.47 5.76
C MET A 80 18.40 10.57 5.57
N THR A 81 18.73 11.63 4.81
CA THR A 81 17.78 12.69 4.42
C THR A 81 16.69 12.19 3.46
N ASP A 82 16.99 11.11 2.74
CA ASP A 82 16.22 10.59 1.62
C ASP A 82 15.42 9.33 2.03
N MET A 83 15.35 9.06 3.35
CA MET A 83 14.64 7.92 3.89
C MET A 83 13.13 7.94 3.61
N PRO A 84 12.41 9.09 3.69
CA PRO A 84 10.96 9.10 3.49
C PRO A 84 10.52 8.55 2.13
N GLN A 85 11.20 8.90 1.04
CA GLN A 85 10.88 8.39 -0.28
C GLN A 85 11.20 6.90 -0.44
N MET A 86 12.25 6.40 0.21
CA MET A 86 12.55 4.96 0.17
C MET A 86 11.50 4.15 0.89
N VAL A 87 10.97 4.67 2.00
CA VAL A 87 9.82 4.08 2.68
C VAL A 87 8.59 4.07 1.75
N ALA A 88 8.34 5.16 1.04
CA ALA A 88 7.26 5.22 0.05
C ALA A 88 7.41 4.15 -1.03
N LEU A 89 8.60 4.00 -1.61
CA LEU A 89 8.89 3.05 -2.68
C LEU A 89 8.70 1.59 -2.21
N PHE A 90 9.28 1.23 -1.06
CA PHE A 90 9.13 -0.14 -0.52
C PHE A 90 7.70 -0.45 -0.10
N ASN A 91 6.98 0.51 0.47
CA ASN A 91 5.54 0.36 0.71
C ASN A 91 4.79 0.09 -0.59
N GLY A 92 5.12 0.86 -1.64
CA GLY A 92 4.51 0.70 -2.97
C GLY A 92 4.67 -0.73 -3.47
N VAL A 93 5.91 -1.23 -3.54
CA VAL A 93 6.22 -2.60 -3.99
C VAL A 93 5.42 -3.65 -3.20
N GLY A 94 5.24 -3.48 -1.89
CA GLY A 94 4.38 -4.34 -1.08
C GLY A 94 2.91 -4.33 -1.53
N GLY A 95 2.34 -3.15 -1.80
CA GLY A 95 0.99 -3.03 -2.38
C GLY A 95 0.87 -3.67 -3.76
N GLY A 96 1.90 -3.53 -4.59
CA GLY A 96 1.96 -4.16 -5.92
C GLY A 96 2.00 -5.68 -5.84
N ALA A 97 2.76 -6.24 -4.87
CA ALA A 97 2.78 -7.68 -4.62
C ALA A 97 1.38 -8.20 -4.24
N VAL A 98 0.64 -7.49 -3.39
CA VAL A 98 -0.74 -7.84 -3.02
C VAL A 98 -1.69 -7.78 -4.23
N ALA A 99 -1.56 -6.78 -5.10
CA ALA A 99 -2.35 -6.71 -6.32
C ALA A 99 -2.05 -7.86 -7.29
N LEU A 100 -0.78 -8.28 -7.39
CA LEU A 100 -0.37 -9.43 -8.19
C LEU A 100 -0.85 -10.76 -7.59
N ILE A 101 -0.90 -10.88 -6.26
CA ILE A 101 -1.52 -12.03 -5.59
C ILE A 101 -3.00 -12.11 -5.98
N ALA A 102 -3.74 -11.00 -5.90
CA ALA A 102 -5.15 -10.97 -6.28
C ALA A 102 -5.38 -11.35 -7.75
N LEU A 103 -4.51 -10.91 -8.66
CA LEU A 103 -4.54 -11.30 -10.07
C LEU A 103 -4.30 -12.79 -10.26
N ALA A 104 -3.27 -13.34 -9.60
CA ALA A 104 -2.92 -14.75 -9.71
C ALA A 104 -4.02 -15.66 -9.15
N GLU A 105 -4.57 -15.32 -7.98
CA GLU A 105 -5.65 -16.09 -7.36
C GLU A 105 -6.95 -15.98 -8.15
N PHE A 106 -7.30 -14.79 -8.67
CA PHE A 106 -8.45 -14.67 -9.56
C PHE A 106 -8.30 -15.59 -10.79
N HIS A 107 -7.14 -15.57 -11.46
CA HIS A 107 -6.89 -16.43 -12.62
C HIS A 107 -7.04 -17.92 -12.30
N ASN A 108 -6.63 -18.34 -11.10
CA ASN A 108 -6.69 -19.74 -10.67
C ASN A 108 -8.10 -20.18 -10.23
N LEU A 109 -8.80 -19.33 -9.49
CA LEU A 109 -10.06 -19.69 -8.81
C LEU A 109 -11.31 -19.33 -9.63
N ALA A 110 -11.26 -18.26 -10.43
CA ALA A 110 -12.42 -17.78 -11.19
C ALA A 110 -13.07 -18.85 -12.09
N PRO A 111 -12.33 -19.69 -12.84
CA PRO A 111 -12.94 -20.74 -13.66
C PRO A 111 -13.70 -21.80 -12.86
N GLY A 112 -13.36 -22.00 -11.58
CA GLY A 112 -14.04 -22.93 -10.67
C GLY A 112 -15.27 -22.33 -9.98
N GLY A 113 -15.49 -21.02 -10.14
CA GLY A 113 -16.46 -20.24 -9.39
C GLY A 113 -15.86 -19.74 -8.08
N LEU A 114 -15.80 -18.41 -7.93
CA LEU A 114 -15.37 -17.77 -6.69
C LEU A 114 -16.49 -17.85 -5.65
N ASP A 115 -16.14 -18.19 -4.42
CA ASP A 115 -17.06 -17.97 -3.33
C ASP A 115 -17.15 -16.48 -2.93
N GLY A 116 -18.09 -16.16 -2.05
CA GLY A 116 -18.32 -14.77 -1.63
C GLY A 116 -17.16 -14.18 -0.81
N GLU A 117 -16.39 -15.00 -0.10
CA GLU A 117 -15.28 -14.55 0.73
C GLU A 117 -14.04 -14.26 -0.14
N GLU A 118 -13.71 -15.18 -1.05
CA GLU A 118 -12.63 -15.08 -2.05
C GLU A 118 -12.84 -13.88 -2.96
N SER A 119 -14.04 -13.71 -3.51
CA SER A 119 -14.33 -12.59 -4.43
C SER A 119 -14.20 -11.22 -3.76
N VAL A 120 -14.64 -11.09 -2.51
CA VAL A 120 -14.46 -9.85 -1.72
C VAL A 120 -12.99 -9.64 -1.36
N ALA A 121 -12.27 -10.69 -1.00
CA ALA A 121 -10.84 -10.61 -0.70
C ALA A 121 -10.02 -10.20 -1.94
N ILE A 122 -10.29 -10.79 -3.11
CA ILE A 122 -9.70 -10.42 -4.40
C ILE A 122 -9.95 -8.94 -4.70
N LEU A 123 -11.21 -8.48 -4.58
CA LEU A 123 -11.58 -7.09 -4.81
C LEU A 123 -10.74 -6.15 -3.93
N LEU A 124 -10.73 -6.39 -2.61
CA LEU A 124 -10.03 -5.53 -1.65
C LEU A 124 -8.51 -5.54 -1.88
N SER A 125 -7.92 -6.70 -2.12
CA SER A 125 -6.49 -6.83 -2.38
C SER A 125 -6.07 -6.16 -3.69
N ALA A 126 -6.81 -6.39 -4.79
CA ALA A 126 -6.53 -5.77 -6.08
C ALA A 126 -6.70 -4.24 -6.03
N LEU A 127 -7.81 -3.77 -5.47
CA LEU A 127 -8.14 -2.34 -5.39
C LEU A 127 -7.14 -1.59 -4.49
N ILE A 128 -7.03 -2.00 -3.22
CA ILE A 128 -6.23 -1.26 -2.24
C ILE A 128 -4.74 -1.43 -2.52
N GLY A 129 -4.31 -2.63 -2.94
CA GLY A 129 -2.92 -2.90 -3.31
C GLY A 129 -2.44 -2.03 -4.49
N SER A 130 -3.27 -1.92 -5.54
CA SER A 130 -2.95 -1.11 -6.72
C SER A 130 -2.95 0.40 -6.44
N ILE A 131 -3.91 0.88 -5.65
CA ILE A 131 -3.96 2.28 -5.20
C ILE A 131 -2.69 2.61 -4.40
N SER A 132 -2.32 1.74 -3.47
CA SER A 132 -1.12 1.91 -2.66
C SER A 132 0.16 1.88 -3.49
N PHE A 133 0.29 0.94 -4.44
CA PHE A 133 1.45 0.85 -5.32
C PHE A 133 1.67 2.14 -6.11
N SER A 134 0.67 2.52 -6.91
CA SER A 134 0.75 3.69 -7.78
C SER A 134 0.85 5.00 -7.00
N GLY A 135 0.09 5.15 -5.90
CA GLY A 135 0.17 6.31 -5.02
C GLY A 135 1.54 6.47 -4.37
N SER A 136 2.14 5.37 -3.92
CA SER A 136 3.50 5.36 -3.35
C SER A 136 4.55 5.77 -4.39
N LEU A 137 4.39 5.38 -5.65
CA LEU A 137 5.30 5.80 -6.73
C LEU A 137 5.21 7.31 -7.01
N ILE A 138 4.01 7.90 -6.96
CA ILE A 138 3.85 9.36 -7.05
C ILE A 138 4.48 10.06 -5.85
N ALA A 139 4.28 9.54 -4.63
CA ALA A 139 4.88 10.09 -3.43
C ALA A 139 6.42 10.04 -3.49
N PHE A 140 6.98 8.90 -3.93
CA PHE A 140 8.42 8.75 -4.21
C PHE A 140 8.89 9.78 -5.23
N GLY A 141 8.23 9.87 -6.39
CA GLY A 141 8.61 10.78 -7.47
C GLY A 141 8.62 12.24 -7.05
N LYS A 142 7.67 12.67 -6.21
CA LYS A 142 7.61 14.03 -5.68
C LYS A 142 8.74 14.33 -4.68
N LEU A 143 9.06 13.38 -3.81
CA LEU A 143 10.12 13.55 -2.80
C LEU A 143 11.53 13.39 -3.39
N GLN A 144 11.69 12.64 -4.48
CA GLN A 144 12.91 12.59 -5.28
C GLN A 144 13.04 13.74 -6.29
N GLU A 145 12.10 14.70 -6.28
CA GLU A 145 12.08 15.84 -7.20
C GLU A 145 12.03 15.43 -8.70
N LEU A 146 11.68 14.17 -9.00
CA LEU A 146 11.39 13.69 -10.36
C LEU A 146 10.06 14.25 -10.86
N LEU A 147 9.15 14.54 -9.92
CA LEU A 147 7.89 15.23 -10.12
C LEU A 147 7.88 16.51 -9.28
N SER A 148 7.08 17.50 -9.69
CA SER A 148 6.92 18.71 -8.90
C SER A 148 6.38 18.39 -7.50
N GLY A 149 7.08 18.87 -6.47
CA GLY A 149 6.60 18.82 -5.09
C GLY A 149 5.38 19.69 -4.82
N ARG A 150 4.97 20.57 -5.76
CA ARG A 150 3.73 21.35 -5.63
C ARG A 150 2.49 20.45 -5.87
N PRO A 151 1.34 20.79 -5.28
CA PRO A 151 0.05 20.22 -5.67
C PRO A 151 -0.17 20.31 -7.19
N ILE A 152 -0.46 19.19 -7.83
CA ILE A 152 -0.82 19.14 -9.26
C ILE A 152 -2.34 18.95 -9.33
N VAL A 153 -3.03 20.01 -9.71
CA VAL A 153 -4.50 20.08 -9.74
C VAL A 153 -5.02 20.50 -11.11
N TYR A 154 -6.20 20.02 -11.48
CA TYR A 154 -6.86 20.36 -12.74
C TYR A 154 -8.38 20.53 -12.59
N ARG A 155 -9.01 21.20 -13.56
CA ARG A 155 -10.45 21.49 -13.52
C ARG A 155 -11.27 20.19 -13.61
N GLY A 156 -12.22 20.01 -12.70
CA GLY A 156 -13.08 18.82 -12.66
C GLY A 156 -12.43 17.57 -12.06
N GLN A 157 -11.26 17.68 -11.43
CA GLN A 157 -10.53 16.54 -10.88
C GLN A 157 -11.34 15.69 -9.89
N GLN A 158 -12.19 16.29 -9.04
CA GLN A 158 -13.04 15.51 -8.13
C GLN A 158 -14.01 14.59 -8.88
N LEU A 159 -14.58 15.06 -9.99
CA LEU A 159 -15.47 14.26 -10.83
C LEU A 159 -14.71 13.14 -11.51
N VAL A 160 -13.52 13.42 -12.07
CA VAL A 160 -12.68 12.41 -12.72
C VAL A 160 -12.23 11.36 -11.71
N ASN A 161 -11.70 11.77 -10.56
CA ASN A 161 -11.29 10.87 -9.49
C ASN A 161 -12.47 9.99 -9.02
N GLY A 162 -13.64 10.60 -8.81
CA GLY A 162 -14.85 9.88 -8.43
C GLY A 162 -15.31 8.88 -9.49
N ALA A 163 -15.27 9.25 -10.76
CA ALA A 163 -15.65 8.38 -11.87
C ALA A 163 -14.69 7.18 -12.02
N VAL A 164 -13.37 7.40 -11.91
CA VAL A 164 -12.38 6.32 -11.99
C VAL A 164 -12.53 5.36 -10.79
N LEU A 165 -12.73 5.89 -9.59
CA LEU A 165 -12.97 5.06 -8.41
C LEU A 165 -14.27 4.26 -8.56
N LEU A 166 -15.35 4.90 -9.03
CA LEU A 166 -16.62 4.22 -9.26
C LEU A 166 -16.48 3.12 -10.31
N ALA A 167 -15.75 3.36 -11.41
CA ALA A 167 -15.47 2.34 -12.42
C ALA A 167 -14.72 1.14 -11.83
N ALA A 168 -13.70 1.39 -10.99
CA ALA A 168 -13.01 0.33 -10.26
C ALA A 168 -13.97 -0.45 -9.34
N LEU A 169 -14.82 0.24 -8.57
CA LEU A 169 -15.80 -0.41 -7.69
C LEU A 169 -16.83 -1.24 -8.47
N VAL A 170 -17.28 -0.77 -9.64
CA VAL A 170 -18.20 -1.53 -10.51
C VAL A 170 -17.54 -2.79 -11.06
N LEU A 171 -16.27 -2.71 -11.47
CA LEU A 171 -15.50 -3.88 -11.92
C LEU A 171 -15.30 -4.90 -10.77
N GLY A 172 -15.01 -4.42 -9.56
CA GLY A 172 -14.96 -5.26 -8.37
C GLY A 172 -16.31 -5.91 -8.05
N ALA A 173 -17.40 -5.14 -8.12
CA ALA A 173 -18.74 -5.67 -7.92
C ALA A 173 -19.12 -6.71 -8.99
N ALA A 174 -18.64 -6.56 -10.23
CA ALA A 174 -18.83 -7.55 -11.28
C ALA A 174 -18.13 -8.88 -10.92
N ILE A 175 -16.91 -8.83 -10.37
CA ILE A 175 -16.20 -10.04 -9.88
C ILE A 175 -17.01 -10.72 -8.76
N VAL A 176 -17.50 -9.95 -7.79
CA VAL A 176 -18.36 -10.49 -6.70
C VAL A 176 -19.67 -11.05 -7.24
N ALA A 177 -20.18 -10.51 -8.35
CA ALA A 177 -21.36 -11.03 -9.04
C ALA A 177 -21.07 -12.25 -9.95
N GLY A 178 -19.84 -12.75 -9.96
CA GLY A 178 -19.44 -13.97 -10.69
C GLY A 178 -18.78 -13.72 -12.05
N ALA A 179 -18.33 -12.50 -12.34
CA ALA A 179 -17.51 -12.27 -13.54
C ALA A 179 -16.15 -12.95 -13.36
N ASP A 180 -15.81 -13.82 -14.31
CA ASP A 180 -14.66 -14.72 -14.26
C ASP A 180 -13.56 -14.41 -15.30
N ALA A 181 -13.81 -13.45 -16.19
CA ALA A 181 -12.87 -13.11 -17.24
C ALA A 181 -11.68 -12.28 -16.71
N ASP A 182 -10.46 -12.70 -17.05
CA ASP A 182 -9.20 -12.03 -16.67
C ASP A 182 -9.17 -10.54 -17.04
N VAL A 183 -9.86 -10.16 -18.12
CA VAL A 183 -9.97 -8.75 -18.53
C VAL A 183 -10.61 -7.87 -17.45
N VAL A 184 -11.51 -8.42 -16.62
CA VAL A 184 -12.22 -7.70 -15.56
C VAL A 184 -11.27 -7.37 -14.41
N ILE A 185 -10.49 -8.35 -13.93
CA ILE A 185 -9.50 -8.12 -12.86
C ILE A 185 -8.37 -7.20 -13.34
N VAL A 186 -7.93 -7.34 -14.61
CA VAL A 186 -6.92 -6.44 -15.19
C VAL A 186 -7.47 -5.03 -15.32
N ALA A 187 -8.71 -4.85 -15.78
CA ALA A 187 -9.35 -3.54 -15.85
C ALA A 187 -9.51 -2.92 -14.45
N LEU A 188 -9.87 -3.72 -13.44
CA LEU A 188 -9.94 -3.27 -12.04
C LEU A 188 -8.58 -2.76 -11.56
N ILE A 189 -7.52 -3.53 -11.76
CA ILE A 189 -6.15 -3.15 -11.39
C ILE A 189 -5.74 -1.87 -12.11
N VAL A 190 -5.95 -1.77 -13.42
CA VAL A 190 -5.60 -0.56 -14.19
C VAL A 190 -6.37 0.66 -13.69
N ALA A 191 -7.69 0.54 -13.47
CA ALA A 191 -8.49 1.64 -12.92
C ALA A 191 -8.02 2.06 -11.52
N ALA A 192 -7.67 1.10 -10.66
CA ALA A 192 -7.14 1.34 -9.33
C ALA A 192 -5.73 1.98 -9.34
N LEU A 193 -4.86 1.59 -10.28
CA LEU A 193 -3.56 2.21 -10.52
C LEU A 193 -3.72 3.67 -10.97
N VAL A 194 -4.64 3.94 -11.90
CA VAL A 194 -4.95 5.30 -12.34
C VAL A 194 -5.49 6.10 -11.16
N PHE A 195 -6.42 5.54 -10.38
CA PHE A 195 -6.94 6.22 -9.20
C PHE A 195 -5.85 6.55 -8.18
N GLY A 196 -4.93 5.62 -7.87
CA GLY A 196 -3.84 5.89 -6.92
C GLY A 196 -2.91 7.02 -7.38
N VAL A 197 -2.63 7.12 -8.68
CA VAL A 197 -1.95 8.30 -9.24
C VAL A 197 -2.78 9.57 -8.99
N LEU A 198 -4.04 9.57 -9.42
CA LEU A 198 -4.95 10.72 -9.31
C LEU A 198 -5.23 11.16 -7.87
N PHE A 199 -5.16 10.22 -6.93
CA PHE A 199 -5.37 10.42 -5.50
C PHE A 199 -4.20 11.17 -4.85
N VAL A 200 -2.95 10.87 -5.24
CA VAL A 200 -1.75 11.47 -4.63
C VAL A 200 -1.27 12.74 -5.36
N LEU A 201 -1.55 12.88 -6.67
CA LEU A 201 -1.19 14.07 -7.46
C LEU A 201 -1.53 15.44 -6.83
N PRO A 202 -2.72 15.66 -6.24
CA PRO A 202 -3.07 16.96 -5.67
C PRO A 202 -2.36 17.25 -4.34
N ILE A 203 -1.69 16.27 -3.73
CA ILE A 203 -1.10 16.44 -2.41
C ILE A 203 0.30 17.09 -2.53
N GLY A 204 0.60 18.05 -1.67
CA GLY A 204 1.88 18.76 -1.68
C GLY A 204 3.01 17.95 -1.04
N GLY A 205 4.26 18.23 -1.42
CA GLY A 205 5.47 17.60 -0.91
C GLY A 205 5.60 17.68 0.62
N ALA A 206 5.19 18.81 1.20
CA ALA A 206 5.19 19.03 2.64
C ALA A 206 4.26 18.06 3.39
N ASP A 207 3.16 17.61 2.77
CA ASP A 207 2.20 16.70 3.38
C ASP A 207 2.46 15.22 3.03
N MET A 208 3.47 14.93 2.18
CA MET A 208 3.81 13.57 1.74
C MET A 208 4.07 12.59 2.89
N PRO A 209 4.72 12.95 4.00
CA PRO A 209 4.91 12.00 5.11
C PRO A 209 3.59 11.41 5.63
N VAL A 210 2.53 12.22 5.71
CA VAL A 210 1.20 11.76 6.15
C VAL A 210 0.58 10.83 5.11
N VAL A 211 0.74 11.14 3.82
CA VAL A 211 0.25 10.30 2.71
C VAL A 211 0.94 8.95 2.70
N ILE A 212 2.27 8.92 2.86
CA ILE A 212 3.05 7.68 2.90
C ILE A 212 2.57 6.79 4.05
N SER A 213 2.33 7.36 5.23
CA SER A 213 1.76 6.63 6.37
C SER A 213 0.35 6.09 6.08
N LEU A 214 -0.49 6.87 5.39
CA LEU A 214 -1.84 6.45 4.99
C LEU A 214 -1.78 5.27 4.00
N LEU A 215 -0.94 5.37 2.97
CA LEU A 215 -0.73 4.30 2.01
C LEU A 215 -0.12 3.06 2.66
N ASN A 216 0.68 3.21 3.72
CA ASN A 216 1.16 2.09 4.53
C ASN A 216 0.04 1.42 5.36
N ALA A 217 -0.95 2.19 5.82
CA ALA A 217 -2.14 1.60 6.42
C ALA A 217 -2.94 0.79 5.39
N PHE A 218 -3.08 1.33 4.18
CA PHE A 218 -3.77 0.68 3.07
C PHE A 218 -3.08 -0.62 2.64
N THR A 219 -1.76 -0.65 2.50
CA THR A 219 -1.04 -1.90 2.19
C THR A 219 -1.22 -2.95 3.28
N GLY A 220 -1.23 -2.57 4.55
CA GLY A 220 -1.55 -3.48 5.65
C GLY A 220 -2.95 -4.10 5.52
N LEU A 221 -3.97 -3.29 5.26
CA LEU A 221 -5.35 -3.77 5.05
C LEU A 221 -5.44 -4.68 3.82
N ALA A 222 -4.80 -4.32 2.72
CA ALA A 222 -4.78 -5.12 1.49
C ALA A 222 -4.07 -6.47 1.70
N ALA A 223 -2.97 -6.49 2.46
CA ALA A 223 -2.25 -7.70 2.82
C ALA A 223 -3.08 -8.61 3.74
N SER A 224 -3.89 -8.02 4.63
CA SER A 224 -4.83 -8.78 5.47
C SER A 224 -5.92 -9.45 4.62
N ALA A 225 -6.48 -8.73 3.64
CA ALA A 225 -7.42 -9.30 2.66
C ALA A 225 -6.78 -10.43 1.84
N ALA A 226 -5.53 -10.26 1.39
CA ALA A 226 -4.80 -11.33 0.70
C ALA A 226 -4.53 -12.52 1.63
N GLY A 227 -4.38 -12.28 2.93
CA GLY A 227 -4.30 -13.32 3.92
C GLY A 227 -5.59 -14.14 4.04
N PHE A 228 -6.76 -13.51 3.97
CA PHE A 228 -8.04 -14.22 3.91
C PHE A 228 -8.15 -15.05 2.63
N LEU A 229 -7.79 -14.45 1.49
CA LEU A 229 -7.78 -15.13 0.19
C LEU A 229 -6.89 -16.37 0.16
N LEU A 230 -5.71 -16.29 0.79
CA LEU A 230 -4.75 -17.39 0.83
C LEU A 230 -4.91 -18.31 2.07
N HIS A 231 -5.96 -18.11 2.87
CA HIS A 231 -6.14 -18.75 4.18
C HIS A 231 -4.88 -18.71 5.07
N ASN A 232 -4.13 -17.62 5.02
CA ASN A 232 -2.85 -17.46 5.68
C ASN A 232 -2.96 -16.54 6.90
N ASN A 233 -2.99 -17.16 8.09
CA ASN A 233 -3.10 -16.46 9.37
C ASN A 233 -1.98 -15.44 9.62
N VAL A 234 -0.76 -15.67 9.10
CA VAL A 234 0.34 -14.71 9.26
C VAL A 234 0.03 -13.42 8.51
N LEU A 235 -0.40 -13.53 7.25
CA LEU A 235 -0.77 -12.36 6.44
C LEU A 235 -1.98 -11.62 7.01
N ILE A 236 -3.00 -12.35 7.47
CA ILE A 236 -4.19 -11.76 8.12
C ILE A 236 -3.77 -10.89 9.29
N VAL A 237 -3.03 -11.46 10.24
CA VAL A 237 -2.67 -10.78 11.49
C VAL A 237 -1.61 -9.70 11.25
N ALA A 238 -0.55 -9.98 10.49
CA ALA A 238 0.48 -9.00 10.18
C ALA A 238 -0.11 -7.79 9.42
N GLY A 239 -0.94 -8.05 8.40
CA GLY A 239 -1.63 -7.02 7.66
C GLY A 239 -2.53 -6.15 8.54
N ALA A 240 -3.35 -6.77 9.39
CA ALA A 240 -4.23 -6.06 10.32
C ALA A 240 -3.44 -5.19 11.33
N LEU A 241 -2.33 -5.72 11.87
CA LEU A 241 -1.45 -4.97 12.76
C LEU A 241 -0.82 -3.74 12.07
N VAL A 242 -0.34 -3.90 10.83
CA VAL A 242 0.22 -2.81 10.04
C VAL A 242 -0.84 -1.79 9.65
N GLY A 243 -2.04 -2.24 9.25
CA GLY A 243 -3.16 -1.38 8.88
C GLY A 243 -3.64 -0.52 10.05
N ALA A 244 -3.83 -1.14 11.23
CA ALA A 244 -4.26 -0.44 12.44
C ALA A 244 -3.19 0.55 12.94
N SER A 245 -1.93 0.10 13.03
CA SER A 245 -0.82 0.95 13.48
C SER A 245 -0.52 2.10 12.51
N GLY A 246 -0.58 1.84 11.20
CA GLY A 246 -0.44 2.84 10.15
C GLY A 246 -1.55 3.88 10.19
N THR A 247 -2.80 3.49 10.42
CA THR A 247 -3.92 4.42 10.56
C THR A 247 -3.71 5.35 11.77
N LEU A 248 -3.32 4.77 12.91
CA LEU A 248 -3.02 5.54 14.12
C LEU A 248 -1.82 6.47 13.91
N LEU A 249 -0.75 5.99 13.29
CA LEU A 249 0.43 6.79 12.97
C LEU A 249 0.07 7.97 12.05
N THR A 250 -0.75 7.74 11.04
CA THR A 250 -1.23 8.78 10.11
C THR A 250 -1.95 9.90 10.87
N LEU A 251 -2.83 9.53 11.81
CA LEU A 251 -3.54 10.49 12.66
C LEU A 251 -2.59 11.28 13.56
N LEU A 252 -1.59 10.61 14.16
CA LEU A 252 -0.61 11.27 15.02
C LEU A 252 0.30 12.21 14.24
N MET A 253 0.75 11.81 13.04
CA MET A 253 1.58 12.62 12.16
C MET A 253 0.83 13.87 11.70
N GLY A 254 -0.42 13.73 11.25
CA GLY A 254 -1.25 14.88 10.87
C GLY A 254 -1.39 15.88 12.01
N ARG A 255 -1.71 15.41 13.23
CA ARG A 255 -1.78 16.27 14.43
C ARG A 255 -0.44 16.95 14.74
N ALA A 256 0.67 16.20 14.69
CA ALA A 256 2.00 16.75 14.96
C ALA A 256 2.42 17.80 13.93
N MET A 257 1.92 17.70 12.70
CA MET A 257 2.14 18.66 11.61
C MET A 257 1.09 19.78 11.57
N ASN A 258 0.17 19.84 12.54
CA ASN A 258 -0.95 20.78 12.60
C ASN A 258 -1.84 20.78 11.33
N ARG A 259 -2.05 19.59 10.75
CA ARG A 259 -2.87 19.37 9.55
C ARG A 259 -3.85 18.21 9.79
N SER A 260 -5.15 18.44 9.58
CA SER A 260 -6.13 17.35 9.62
C SER A 260 -5.98 16.46 8.38
N ILE A 261 -6.35 15.17 8.48
CA ILE A 261 -6.31 14.25 7.33
C ILE A 261 -7.20 14.78 6.19
N GLY A 262 -8.37 15.34 6.51
CA GLY A 262 -9.23 15.95 5.51
C GLY A 262 -8.54 17.10 4.76
N ASN A 263 -7.79 17.96 5.46
CA ASN A 263 -7.04 19.04 4.82
C ASN A 263 -5.90 18.52 3.95
N VAL A 264 -5.22 17.45 4.37
CA VAL A 264 -4.14 16.83 3.58
C VAL A 264 -4.69 16.20 2.30
N LEU A 265 -5.82 15.47 2.39
CA LEU A 265 -6.40 14.77 1.24
C LEU A 265 -7.19 15.68 0.30
N PHE A 266 -7.85 16.71 0.84
CA PHE A 266 -8.80 17.51 0.06
C PHE A 266 -8.48 19.01 -0.02
N GLY A 267 -7.46 19.51 0.68
CA GLY A 267 -7.17 20.95 0.77
C GLY A 267 -6.79 21.59 -0.57
N ALA A 268 -6.15 20.85 -1.47
CA ALA A 268 -5.74 21.36 -2.77
C ALA A 268 -6.90 21.52 -3.78
N PHE A 269 -8.01 20.78 -3.62
CA PHE A 269 -9.17 20.91 -4.50
C PHE A 269 -9.88 22.27 -4.34
N GLY A 270 -9.82 22.87 -3.15
CA GLY A 270 -10.41 24.19 -2.88
C GLY A 270 -9.63 25.38 -3.44
N ALA A 271 -8.34 25.19 -3.75
CA ALA A 271 -7.48 26.27 -4.25
C ALA A 271 -7.80 26.68 -5.70
N VAL A 272 -8.32 25.75 -6.51
CA VAL A 272 -8.68 26.00 -7.92
C VAL A 272 -9.90 26.93 -8.02
N THR A 273 -10.79 26.93 -7.02
CA THR A 273 -11.97 27.80 -6.98
C THR A 273 -11.64 29.24 -6.58
N ALA A 274 -10.56 29.45 -5.81
CA ALA A 274 -10.15 30.77 -5.35
C ALA A 274 -9.42 31.62 -6.42
N GLY A 275 -8.91 31.00 -7.49
CA GLY A 275 -8.20 31.68 -8.58
C GLY A 275 -9.08 32.41 -9.61
N GLY A 276 -10.40 32.44 -9.42
CA GLY A 276 -11.36 33.08 -10.33
C GLY A 276 -11.84 34.48 -9.90
N GLY A 277 -11.34 35.03 -8.79
CA GLY A 277 -11.81 36.30 -8.22
C GLY A 277 -10.81 37.45 -8.39
N ALA A 278 -11.11 38.36 -9.32
CA ALA A 278 -10.67 39.75 -9.44
C ALA A 278 -9.16 40.05 -9.39
N GLY A 279 -8.62 40.41 -10.57
CA GLY A 279 -7.44 41.26 -10.65
C GLY A 279 -7.75 42.65 -10.08
N GLY A 280 -7.30 42.89 -8.86
CA GLY A 280 -7.16 44.23 -8.29
C GLY A 280 -5.75 44.72 -8.56
N ALA A 281 -5.63 45.76 -9.39
CA ALA A 281 -4.38 46.45 -9.67
C ALA A 281 -3.74 46.93 -8.35
N VAL A 282 -2.49 46.53 -8.11
CA VAL A 282 -1.65 47.18 -7.11
C VAL A 282 -1.02 48.38 -7.81
N GLU A 283 -1.57 49.55 -7.53
CA GLU A 283 -0.99 50.84 -7.87
C GLU A 283 0.34 50.98 -7.12
N ASP A 284 1.42 51.18 -7.89
CA ASP A 284 2.78 51.32 -7.41
C ASP A 284 2.97 52.73 -6.82
N GLY A 285 2.68 52.88 -5.53
CA GLY A 285 2.79 54.14 -4.80
C GLY A 285 4.14 54.33 -4.12
N ARG A 286 5.14 54.80 -4.87
CA ARG A 286 6.34 55.46 -4.32
C ARG A 286 6.22 56.98 -4.48
N SER A 287 5.98 57.67 -3.37
CA SER A 287 6.47 59.04 -3.09
C SER A 287 6.37 59.30 -1.59
#